data_AF-A0A2V6KIV2-F1
#
_entry.id   AF-A0A2V6KIV2-F1
#
_cell.length_a   1.000
_cell.length_b   1.000
_cell.length_c   1.000
_cell.angle_alpha   90.00
_cell.angle_beta   90.00
_cell.angle_gamma   90.00
#
_symmetry.space_group_name_H-M   'P 1'
#
loop_
_entity.id
_entity.type
_entity.pdbx_description
1 polymer ?
#
loop_
_entity_poly.entity_id
_entity_poly.type
_entity_poly.pdbx_seq_one_letter_code
_entity_poly.pdbx_strand_id
1 'polypeptide(L)'
;MRRLFILLGTFAVCCVLVSRSFSGTEGTRSGSGTGSAGKVPTFTLDQAILTSLQQNPALLNAEQEIKRTKGVIIQVRAQALPQITAQGTFDWTDPNLVNARTISTTAGTTTGATPTGTGASGSLLESPQSQVKDVRGSGAAAAPAATPGVRNTELSDVSYTISVTGSQLIFNGTTPNQIRATFFQRDSAYFAFRNVLDQLIATVKTQFYQIVVNRELVKVNEQSVQLLNAQLKDQQNRFEAGTVPRFNVLQAEVAYYNQLPQLITAQNNLRISKLTLAKTVGLYFQPMRGEEPPLDVVGEMPYIPRT
;
A
#
# COMPACT_ATOMS: atom_id res chain seq x y z
N MET A 1 -49.54 -18.12 -19.05
CA MET A 1 -49.75 -19.58 -18.83
C MET A 1 -48.94 -20.36 -19.86
N ARG A 2 -48.39 -21.50 -19.44
CA ARG A 2 -47.55 -22.49 -20.15
C ARG A 2 -46.03 -22.30 -19.99
N ARG A 3 -45.23 -23.28 -19.61
CA ARG A 3 -45.39 -24.51 -18.80
C ARG A 3 -43.98 -24.85 -18.28
N LEU A 4 -43.96 -25.30 -17.03
CA LEU A 4 -42.84 -25.84 -16.25
C LEU A 4 -42.37 -27.18 -16.84
N PHE A 5 -41.06 -27.45 -16.90
CA PHE A 5 -40.53 -28.82 -16.85
C PHE A 5 -39.25 -28.84 -16.01
N ILE A 6 -39.35 -29.56 -14.89
CA ILE A 6 -38.29 -29.90 -13.95
C ILE A 6 -37.59 -31.15 -14.50
N LEU A 7 -36.26 -31.13 -14.55
CA LEU A 7 -35.45 -32.34 -14.66
C LEU A 7 -34.40 -32.30 -13.55
N LEU A 8 -34.70 -33.05 -12.48
CA LEU A 8 -33.73 -33.54 -11.51
C LEU A 8 -32.65 -34.31 -12.28
N GLY A 9 -31.39 -33.91 -12.12
CA GLY A 9 -30.23 -34.61 -12.66
C GLY A 9 -29.10 -34.55 -11.66
N THR A 10 -28.96 -35.60 -10.87
CA THR A 10 -27.80 -35.92 -10.05
C THR A 10 -26.50 -35.80 -10.84
N PHE A 11 -25.55 -34.98 -10.39
CA PHE A 11 -24.16 -35.04 -10.85
C PHE A 11 -23.20 -34.79 -9.67
N ALA A 12 -22.86 -35.88 -8.98
CA ALA A 12 -21.60 -35.99 -8.27
C ALA A 12 -20.56 -36.49 -9.28
N VAL A 13 -19.61 -35.64 -9.68
CA VAL A 13 -18.39 -36.10 -10.36
C VAL A 13 -17.20 -35.30 -9.82
N CYS A 14 -16.46 -36.00 -8.99
CA CYS A 14 -15.03 -35.82 -8.79
C CYS A 14 -14.31 -35.93 -10.15
N CYS A 15 -13.49 -34.94 -10.51
CA CYS A 15 -12.52 -35.10 -11.60
C CYS A 15 -11.27 -34.24 -11.37
N VAL A 16 -10.28 -34.89 -10.75
CA VAL A 16 -8.88 -35.04 -11.20
C VAL A 16 -8.17 -33.80 -11.75
N LEU A 17 -7.18 -33.37 -10.97
CA LEU A 17 -5.99 -32.62 -11.40
C LEU A 17 -5.32 -33.30 -12.59
N VAL A 18 -5.30 -32.63 -13.75
CA VAL A 18 -4.37 -32.94 -14.85
C VAL A 18 -3.43 -31.77 -15.01
N SER A 19 -2.20 -31.98 -14.56
CA SER A 19 -1.02 -31.19 -14.89
C SER A 19 -0.76 -31.25 -16.40
N ARG A 20 -0.83 -30.10 -17.07
CA ARG A 20 -0.32 -29.94 -18.43
C ARG A 20 1.14 -29.49 -18.37
N SER A 21 2.03 -30.45 -18.53
CA SER A 21 3.43 -30.21 -18.92
C SER A 21 3.44 -29.68 -20.36
N PHE A 22 3.97 -28.48 -20.56
CA PHE A 22 4.26 -27.91 -21.88
C PHE A 22 5.75 -28.08 -22.15
N SER A 23 6.09 -28.82 -23.21
CA SER A 23 7.44 -29.17 -23.66
C SER A 23 7.58 -28.87 -25.15
N GLY A 24 8.73 -28.30 -25.54
CA GLY A 24 9.19 -28.07 -26.92
C GLY A 24 8.82 -26.69 -27.48
N THR A 25 9.70 -25.89 -28.08
CA THR A 25 10.88 -26.25 -28.90
C THR A 25 11.86 -25.08 -28.99
N GLU A 26 13.13 -25.44 -29.18
CA GLU A 26 14.28 -24.57 -29.34
C GLU A 26 14.17 -23.72 -30.62
N GLY A 27 14.20 -22.40 -30.44
CA GLY A 27 14.47 -21.45 -31.50
C GLY A 27 15.82 -20.80 -31.26
N THR A 28 16.86 -21.35 -31.88
CA THR A 28 18.18 -20.74 -32.06
C THR A 28 18.03 -19.32 -32.61
N ARG A 29 18.24 -18.30 -31.76
CA ARG A 29 18.58 -16.95 -32.21
C ARG A 29 20.09 -16.78 -32.11
N SER A 30 20.74 -17.09 -33.22
CA SER A 30 22.13 -16.72 -33.48
C SER A 30 22.21 -15.23 -33.81
N GLY A 31 23.01 -14.50 -33.04
CA GLY A 31 23.97 -13.53 -33.54
C GLY A 31 23.45 -12.19 -34.07
N SER A 32 23.59 -11.15 -33.24
CA SER A 32 24.43 -10.01 -33.62
C SER A 32 24.96 -9.34 -32.37
N GLY A 33 26.20 -9.68 -32.01
CA GLY A 33 26.98 -8.86 -31.11
C GLY A 33 27.21 -7.50 -31.75
N THR A 34 26.84 -6.45 -31.04
CA THR A 34 27.63 -5.23 -31.00
C THR A 34 27.42 -4.68 -29.61
N GLY A 35 28.44 -4.83 -28.76
CA GLY A 35 28.58 -3.97 -27.60
C GLY A 35 28.71 -2.55 -28.11
N SER A 36 27.57 -1.88 -28.30
CA SER A 36 27.57 -0.43 -28.29
C SER A 36 27.90 -0.08 -26.85
N ALA A 37 29.14 0.33 -26.61
CA ALA A 37 29.43 1.27 -25.53
C ALA A 37 28.34 2.34 -25.64
N GLY A 38 27.31 2.20 -24.79
CA GLY A 38 26.04 2.87 -24.99
C GLY A 38 26.32 4.35 -24.85
N LYS A 39 26.17 5.11 -25.94
CA LYS A 39 26.14 6.56 -25.86
C LYS A 39 25.08 6.89 -24.82
N VAL A 40 25.52 7.41 -23.67
CA VAL A 40 24.66 7.71 -22.54
C VAL A 40 23.50 8.55 -23.09
N PRO A 41 22.24 8.11 -22.96
CA PRO A 41 21.11 8.83 -23.53
C PRO A 41 21.09 10.24 -22.97
N THR A 42 21.24 11.22 -23.86
CA THR A 42 21.18 12.63 -23.48
C THR A 42 19.72 13.03 -23.35
N PHE A 43 19.25 13.31 -22.14
CA PHE A 43 17.86 13.73 -21.91
C PHE A 43 17.78 15.26 -21.91
N THR A 44 16.91 15.81 -22.75
CA THR A 44 16.45 17.20 -22.64
C THR A 44 15.37 17.31 -21.57
N LEU A 45 15.10 18.52 -21.08
CA LEU A 45 14.07 18.76 -20.07
C LEU A 45 12.70 18.22 -20.51
N ASP A 46 12.30 18.50 -21.76
CA ASP A 46 11.02 18.07 -22.30
C ASP A 46 10.93 16.55 -22.41
N GLN A 47 12.01 15.89 -22.81
CA GLN A 47 12.07 14.43 -22.87
C GLN A 47 11.97 13.82 -21.47
N ALA A 48 12.61 14.43 -20.47
CA ALA A 48 12.49 13.98 -19.08
C ALA A 48 11.05 14.12 -18.56
N ILE A 49 10.38 15.24 -18.88
CA ILE A 49 8.97 15.46 -18.53
C ILE A 49 8.09 14.41 -19.22
N LEU A 50 8.19 14.25 -20.55
CA LEU A 50 7.39 13.28 -21.30
C LEU A 50 7.58 11.85 -20.81
N THR A 51 8.82 11.46 -20.56
CA THR A 51 9.14 10.12 -20.04
C THR A 51 8.56 9.93 -18.64
N SER A 52 8.68 10.94 -17.76
CA SER A 52 8.10 10.88 -16.40
C SER A 52 6.58 10.76 -16.41
N LEU A 53 5.90 11.45 -17.34
CA LEU A 53 4.45 11.38 -17.47
C LEU A 53 3.97 9.99 -17.91
N GLN A 54 4.80 9.23 -18.63
CA GLN A 54 4.45 7.89 -19.09
C GLN A 54 4.72 6.81 -18.04
N GLN A 55 5.78 6.94 -17.23
CA GLN A 55 6.29 5.85 -16.41
C GLN A 55 6.18 6.06 -14.90
N ASN A 56 5.84 7.26 -14.42
CA ASN A 56 5.86 7.55 -12.98
C ASN A 56 4.71 6.83 -12.22
N PRO A 57 5.02 6.04 -11.16
CA PRO A 57 4.02 5.29 -10.41
C PRO A 57 3.08 6.18 -9.58
N ALA A 58 3.51 7.37 -9.14
CA ALA A 58 2.64 8.29 -8.41
C ALA A 58 1.48 8.80 -9.28
N LEU A 59 1.75 9.04 -10.58
CA LEU A 59 0.71 9.44 -11.53
C LEU A 59 -0.26 8.28 -11.81
N LEU A 60 0.26 7.05 -11.95
CA LEU A 60 -0.55 5.85 -12.11
C LEU A 60 -1.47 5.61 -10.90
N ASN A 61 -0.93 5.75 -9.69
CA ASN A 61 -1.71 5.63 -8.45
C ASN A 61 -2.80 6.71 -8.37
N ALA A 62 -2.48 7.95 -8.76
CA ALA A 62 -3.45 9.04 -8.80
C ALA A 62 -4.56 8.80 -9.85
N GLU A 63 -4.22 8.20 -11.01
CA GLU A 63 -5.22 7.77 -12.00
C GLU A 63 -6.11 6.65 -11.46
N GLN A 64 -5.54 5.67 -10.76
CA GLN A 64 -6.27 4.60 -10.11
C GLN A 64 -7.22 5.12 -9.04
N GLU A 65 -6.86 6.19 -8.32
CA GLU A 65 -7.73 6.83 -7.33
C GLU A 65 -9.00 7.44 -7.98
N ILE A 66 -8.87 8.01 -9.18
CA ILE A 66 -10.04 8.45 -9.97
C ILE A 66 -10.92 7.23 -10.33
N LYS A 67 -10.31 6.11 -10.77
CA LYS A 67 -11.05 4.88 -11.08
C LYS A 67 -11.75 4.30 -9.84
N ARG A 68 -11.08 4.31 -8.69
CA ARG A 68 -11.64 3.90 -7.39
C ARG A 68 -12.85 4.75 -7.03
N THR A 69 -12.75 6.07 -7.19
CA THR A 69 -13.85 6.99 -6.90
C THR A 69 -15.06 6.77 -7.81
N LYS A 70 -14.85 6.39 -9.09
CA LYS A 70 -15.95 5.93 -9.95
C LYS A 70 -16.63 4.68 -9.40
N GLY A 71 -15.86 3.75 -8.82
CA GLY A 71 -16.39 2.59 -8.11
C GLY A 71 -17.28 2.98 -6.91
N VAL A 72 -16.90 4.01 -6.14
CA VAL A 72 -17.71 4.53 -5.04
C VAL A 72 -19.07 5.06 -5.54
N ILE A 73 -19.09 5.77 -6.67
CA ILE A 73 -20.35 6.23 -7.28
C ILE A 73 -21.26 5.02 -7.60
N ILE A 74 -20.68 3.95 -8.14
CA ILE A 74 -21.42 2.72 -8.46
C ILE A 74 -21.95 2.07 -7.17
N GLN A 75 -21.14 1.98 -6.11
CA GLN A 75 -21.55 1.42 -4.83
C GLN A 75 -22.70 2.20 -4.18
N VAL A 76 -22.61 3.53 -4.16
CA VAL A 76 -23.68 4.38 -3.58
C VAL A 76 -24.97 4.29 -4.41
N ARG A 77 -24.86 4.21 -5.75
CA ARG A 77 -26.02 3.94 -6.60
C ARG A 77 -26.59 2.55 -6.40
N ALA A 78 -25.76 1.54 -6.14
CA ALA A 78 -26.21 0.17 -5.91
C ALA A 78 -27.08 0.04 -4.65
N GLN A 79 -26.90 0.90 -3.64
CA GLN A 79 -27.79 0.92 -2.46
C GLN A 79 -29.24 1.27 -2.78
N ALA A 80 -29.48 1.97 -3.90
CA ALA A 80 -30.83 2.26 -4.40
C ALA A 80 -31.37 1.15 -5.31
N LEU A 81 -30.53 0.19 -5.71
CA LEU A 81 -30.95 -0.99 -6.47
C LEU A 81 -31.41 -2.10 -5.51
N PRO A 82 -32.33 -2.99 -5.95
CA PRO A 82 -32.72 -4.14 -5.15
C PRO A 82 -31.50 -5.02 -4.87
N GLN A 83 -31.26 -5.33 -3.59
CA GLN A 83 -30.22 -6.23 -3.14
C GLN A 83 -30.82 -7.62 -3.04
N ILE A 84 -30.17 -8.61 -3.67
CA ILE A 84 -30.56 -10.01 -3.57
C ILE A 84 -29.43 -10.72 -2.83
N THR A 85 -29.72 -11.23 -1.64
CA THR A 85 -28.79 -12.03 -0.86
C THR A 85 -29.30 -13.48 -0.81
N ALA A 86 -28.40 -14.41 -1.07
CA ALA A 86 -28.63 -15.83 -0.88
C ALA A 86 -27.71 -16.29 0.25
N GLN A 87 -28.29 -16.86 1.29
CA GLN A 87 -27.54 -17.39 2.42
C GLN A 87 -27.91 -18.87 2.59
N GLY A 88 -26.89 -19.72 2.68
CA GLY A 88 -27.02 -21.12 3.07
C GLY A 88 -26.29 -21.32 4.38
N THR A 89 -27.01 -21.73 5.42
CA THR A 89 -26.40 -22.17 6.67
C THR A 89 -26.55 -23.68 6.79
N PHE A 90 -25.45 -24.31 7.18
CA PHE A 90 -25.37 -25.73 7.47
C PHE A 90 -24.84 -25.85 8.89
N ASP A 91 -25.71 -26.27 9.80
CA ASP A 91 -25.35 -26.47 11.20
C ASP A 91 -25.51 -27.95 11.53
N TRP A 92 -24.39 -28.56 11.93
CA TRP A 92 -24.31 -29.91 12.46
C TRP A 92 -23.99 -29.84 13.95
N THR A 93 -24.88 -30.40 14.77
CA THR A 93 -24.75 -30.37 16.22
C THR A 93 -24.48 -31.79 16.68
N ASP A 94 -23.36 -32.03 17.37
CA ASP A 94 -22.95 -33.39 17.76
C ASP A 94 -24.02 -34.05 18.67
N PRO A 95 -24.49 -35.26 18.34
CA PRO A 95 -25.44 -36.04 19.14
C PRO A 95 -25.02 -36.23 20.61
N ASN A 96 -23.72 -36.21 20.91
CA ASN A 96 -23.22 -36.40 22.27
C ASN A 96 -23.40 -35.17 23.17
N LEU A 97 -23.71 -33.99 22.60
CA LEU A 97 -24.12 -32.80 23.35
C LEU A 97 -25.63 -32.79 23.65
N VAL A 98 -26.42 -33.68 23.03
CA VAL A 98 -27.90 -33.74 23.12
C VAL A 98 -28.37 -34.34 24.45
N ASN A 99 -27.52 -35.15 25.10
CA ASN A 99 -27.80 -35.75 26.40
C ASN A 99 -27.15 -35.01 27.59
N ALA A 100 -26.44 -33.90 27.32
CA ALA A 100 -26.04 -33.02 28.39
C ALA A 100 -27.31 -32.39 28.96
N ARG A 101 -27.87 -33.01 30.01
CA ARG A 101 -29.02 -32.49 30.75
C ARG A 101 -28.64 -31.10 31.27
N THR A 102 -28.94 -30.05 30.50
CA THR A 102 -28.80 -28.67 30.95
C THR A 102 -29.90 -28.43 31.96
N ILE A 103 -29.65 -28.80 33.21
CA ILE A 103 -30.38 -28.21 34.34
C ILE A 103 -29.87 -26.78 34.41
N SER A 104 -30.55 -25.86 33.74
CA SER A 104 -30.40 -24.44 34.07
C SER A 104 -31.05 -24.23 35.43
N THR A 105 -30.33 -24.53 36.51
CA THR A 105 -30.62 -23.92 37.80
C THR A 105 -30.34 -22.44 37.63
N THR A 106 -31.38 -21.64 37.48
CA THR A 106 -31.30 -20.19 37.70
C THR A 106 -30.99 -19.98 39.19
N ALA A 107 -29.75 -20.22 39.58
CA ALA A 107 -29.20 -19.68 40.80
C ALA A 107 -28.86 -18.23 40.47
N GLY A 108 -29.80 -17.33 40.80
CA GLY A 108 -29.50 -15.92 40.86
C GLY A 108 -28.46 -15.69 41.94
N THR A 109 -27.19 -15.63 41.55
CA THR A 109 -26.14 -15.05 42.37
C THR A 109 -25.42 -14.02 41.52
N THR A 110 -25.72 -12.77 41.87
CA THR A 110 -25.06 -11.59 41.37
C THR A 110 -23.55 -11.67 41.62
N THR A 111 -22.81 -10.90 40.83
CA THR A 111 -21.44 -10.41 41.06
C THR A 111 -20.26 -11.32 40.67
N GLY A 112 -19.84 -11.16 39.41
CA GLY A 112 -18.52 -10.64 39.03
C GLY A 112 -17.28 -11.49 39.30
N ALA A 113 -16.75 -12.15 38.26
CA ALA A 113 -15.31 -12.18 37.90
C ALA A 113 -15.08 -13.01 36.62
N THR A 114 -14.21 -12.50 35.76
CA THR A 114 -13.66 -13.08 34.51
C THR A 114 -12.44 -13.99 34.83
N PRO A 115 -11.77 -14.66 33.87
CA PRO A 115 -12.12 -15.77 32.96
C PRO A 115 -11.28 -17.06 33.28
N THR A 116 -11.20 -17.99 32.30
CA THR A 116 -10.23 -19.11 32.10
C THR A 116 -10.51 -20.51 32.64
N GLY A 117 -10.50 -21.47 31.70
CA GLY A 117 -9.76 -22.72 31.82
C GLY A 117 -10.49 -23.93 32.41
N THR A 118 -10.75 -24.91 31.55
CA THR A 118 -10.64 -26.35 31.83
C THR A 118 -11.68 -26.98 32.77
N GLY A 119 -12.49 -27.86 32.18
CA GLY A 119 -13.02 -29.08 32.81
C GLY A 119 -13.92 -28.89 34.02
N ALA A 120 -15.22 -28.69 33.81
CA ALA A 120 -16.20 -28.74 34.88
C ALA A 120 -16.53 -30.20 35.25
N SER A 121 -15.89 -30.71 36.30
CA SER A 121 -16.42 -31.82 37.12
C SER A 121 -17.20 -31.21 38.30
N GLY A 122 -18.37 -31.76 38.59
CA GLY A 122 -19.35 -31.19 39.53
C GLY A 122 -18.90 -31.17 40.99
N SER A 123 -19.37 -30.16 41.73
CA SER A 123 -19.25 -30.09 43.20
C SER A 123 -20.60 -30.42 43.84
N LEU A 124 -20.66 -31.60 44.46
CA LEU A 124 -21.67 -32.01 45.43
C LEU A 124 -21.35 -31.35 46.78
N LEU A 125 -21.93 -30.19 47.09
CA LEU A 125 -22.08 -29.76 48.48
C LEU A 125 -23.17 -28.66 48.60
N GLU A 126 -24.30 -29.02 49.20
CA GLU A 126 -25.40 -28.11 49.56
C GLU A 126 -25.15 -27.56 50.96
N SER A 127 -25.18 -26.23 51.15
CA SER A 127 -25.24 -25.59 52.45
C SER A 127 -26.44 -24.64 52.52
N PRO A 128 -27.24 -24.66 53.59
CA PRO A 128 -28.59 -24.08 53.58
C PRO A 128 -28.52 -22.55 53.69
N GLN A 129 -29.27 -21.84 52.85
CA GLN A 129 -29.38 -20.38 52.90
C GLN A 129 -30.52 -19.92 53.83
N SER A 130 -30.19 -18.92 54.65
CA SER A 130 -31.02 -18.28 55.66
C SER A 130 -32.15 -17.45 55.03
N GLN A 131 -33.36 -17.51 55.60
CA GLN A 131 -34.53 -16.78 55.12
C GLN A 131 -34.50 -15.31 55.56
N VAL A 132 -34.51 -14.38 54.62
CA VAL A 132 -35.03 -13.03 54.84
C VAL A 132 -36.14 -12.76 53.83
N LYS A 133 -37.28 -12.36 54.39
CA LYS A 133 -38.60 -12.29 53.79
C LYS A 133 -38.95 -10.81 53.65
N ASP A 134 -38.92 -10.30 52.42
CA ASP A 134 -39.48 -8.98 52.10
C ASP A 134 -40.74 -9.12 51.24
N VAL A 135 -41.74 -8.35 51.66
CA VAL A 135 -43.16 -8.50 51.35
C VAL A 135 -43.67 -7.30 50.57
N ARG A 136 -44.53 -7.58 49.56
CA ARG A 136 -45.75 -6.84 49.14
C ARG A 136 -45.73 -6.25 47.72
N GLY A 137 -46.72 -6.68 46.92
CA GLY A 137 -47.11 -6.01 45.67
C GLY A 137 -48.10 -6.82 44.83
N SER A 138 -49.35 -6.86 45.30
CA SER A 138 -50.54 -7.54 44.75
C SER A 138 -50.80 -7.48 43.24
N GLY A 139 -51.33 -8.59 42.69
CA GLY A 139 -52.29 -8.55 41.58
C GLY A 139 -51.89 -9.29 40.31
N ALA A 140 -51.86 -10.63 40.34
CA ALA A 140 -52.06 -11.43 39.13
C ALA A 140 -52.66 -12.77 39.52
N ALA A 141 -53.76 -13.12 38.84
CA ALA A 141 -54.44 -14.39 38.99
C ALA A 141 -53.44 -15.56 38.88
N ALA A 142 -53.62 -16.55 39.75
CA ALA A 142 -52.86 -17.78 39.75
C ALA A 142 -53.00 -18.51 38.40
N ALA A 143 -52.00 -18.35 37.53
CA ALA A 143 -51.75 -19.30 36.48
C ALA A 143 -51.12 -20.54 37.15
N PRO A 144 -51.57 -21.77 36.80
CA PRO A 144 -51.12 -22.97 37.47
C PRO A 144 -49.61 -23.06 37.38
N ALA A 145 -48.98 -23.39 38.51
CA ALA A 145 -47.57 -23.70 38.61
C ALA A 145 -47.18 -24.59 37.42
N ALA A 146 -46.25 -24.10 36.59
CA ALA A 146 -45.69 -24.90 35.53
C ALA A 146 -45.07 -26.14 36.19
N THR A 147 -45.76 -27.27 36.10
CA THR A 147 -45.15 -28.58 36.27
C THR A 147 -43.85 -28.54 35.46
N PRO A 148 -42.69 -28.96 35.99
CA PRO A 148 -41.49 -29.07 35.20
C PRO A 148 -41.75 -30.13 34.13
N GLY A 149 -42.30 -29.66 33.01
CA GLY A 149 -42.53 -30.46 31.82
C GLY A 149 -41.15 -30.78 31.31
N VAL A 150 -40.80 -32.06 31.33
CA VAL A 150 -39.69 -32.57 30.54
C VAL A 150 -40.04 -32.22 29.09
N ARG A 151 -39.50 -31.11 28.60
CA ARG A 151 -39.47 -30.85 27.17
C ARG A 151 -38.39 -31.78 26.65
N ASN A 152 -38.81 -32.95 26.16
CA ASN A 152 -38.02 -33.65 25.17
C ASN A 152 -37.91 -32.69 24.00
N THR A 153 -36.81 -31.98 23.95
CA THR A 153 -36.42 -31.19 22.81
C THR A 153 -36.07 -32.20 21.72
N GLU A 154 -37.05 -32.57 20.91
CA GLU A 154 -36.80 -33.12 19.59
C GLU A 154 -36.07 -32.03 18.79
N LEU A 155 -34.74 -32.03 18.90
CA LEU A 155 -33.85 -31.10 18.23
C LEU A 155 -33.26 -31.83 17.04
N SER A 156 -33.48 -31.27 15.85
CA SER A 156 -32.96 -31.80 14.60
C SER A 156 -31.43 -31.92 14.64
N ASP A 157 -30.91 -33.13 14.45
CA ASP A 157 -29.48 -33.49 14.41
C ASP A 157 -28.72 -32.76 13.28
N VAL A 158 -29.42 -32.46 12.19
CA VAL A 158 -28.86 -31.73 11.06
C VAL A 158 -29.86 -30.69 10.58
N SER A 159 -29.43 -29.43 10.52
CA SER A 159 -30.26 -28.35 10.00
C SER A 159 -29.63 -27.74 8.75
N TYR A 160 -30.43 -27.65 7.69
CA TYR A 160 -30.07 -27.04 6.42
C TYR A 160 -31.06 -25.92 6.16
N THR A 161 -30.59 -24.67 6.19
CA THR A 161 -31.43 -23.52 5.86
C THR A 161 -30.86 -22.80 4.67
N ILE A 162 -31.62 -22.76 3.58
CA ILE A 162 -31.32 -21.95 2.40
C ILE A 162 -32.38 -20.86 2.33
N SER A 163 -31.95 -19.61 2.46
CA SER A 163 -32.84 -18.45 2.35
C SER A 163 -32.36 -17.52 1.25
N VAL A 164 -33.31 -17.04 0.44
CA VAL A 164 -33.07 -16.01 -0.56
C VAL A 164 -33.93 -14.82 -0.17
N THR A 165 -33.28 -13.72 0.19
CA THR A 165 -33.96 -12.50 0.63
C THR A 165 -33.67 -11.39 -0.37
N GLY A 166 -34.73 -10.81 -0.94
CA GLY A 166 -34.64 -9.59 -1.73
C GLY A 166 -35.10 -8.40 -0.90
N SER A 167 -34.27 -7.36 -0.80
CA SER A 167 -34.66 -6.10 -0.15
C SER A 167 -34.50 -4.95 -1.13
N GLN A 168 -35.52 -4.10 -1.24
CA GLN A 168 -35.51 -2.92 -2.10
C GLN A 168 -35.83 -1.67 -1.28
N LEU A 169 -34.96 -0.67 -1.41
CA LEU A 169 -35.20 0.64 -0.82
C LEU A 169 -36.23 1.38 -1.67
N ILE A 170 -37.45 1.52 -1.16
CA ILE A 170 -38.52 2.23 -1.88
C ILE A 170 -38.30 3.75 -1.79
N PHE A 171 -37.95 4.26 -0.60
CA PHE A 171 -37.67 5.68 -0.41
C PHE A 171 -36.74 5.94 0.77
N ASN A 172 -35.73 6.80 0.57
CA ASN A 172 -34.84 7.33 1.60
C ASN A 172 -34.39 8.74 1.22
N GLY A 173 -34.58 9.72 2.11
CA GLY A 173 -34.24 11.13 1.85
C GLY A 173 -32.73 11.42 1.80
N THR A 174 -31.88 10.51 2.28
CA THR A 174 -30.42 10.70 2.35
C THR A 174 -29.69 10.21 1.11
N THR A 175 -30.20 9.19 0.43
CA THR A 175 -29.62 8.60 -0.79
C THR A 175 -29.36 9.59 -1.92
N PRO A 176 -30.28 10.51 -2.31
CA PRO A 176 -30.00 11.48 -3.36
C PRO A 176 -28.85 12.44 -2.98
N ASN A 177 -28.74 12.79 -1.70
CA ASN A 177 -27.65 13.65 -1.21
C ASN A 177 -26.31 12.92 -1.18
N GLN A 178 -26.30 11.63 -0.83
CA GLN A 178 -25.11 10.79 -0.89
C GLN A 178 -24.60 10.61 -2.33
N ILE A 179 -25.50 10.38 -3.30
CA ILE A 179 -25.12 10.33 -4.72
C ILE A 179 -24.51 11.65 -5.15
N ARG A 180 -25.10 12.79 -4.76
CA ARG A 180 -24.53 14.12 -5.04
C ARG A 180 -23.15 14.30 -4.42
N ALA A 181 -22.95 13.87 -3.18
CA ALA A 181 -21.65 13.91 -2.49
C ALA A 181 -20.56 13.14 -3.25
N THR A 182 -20.87 11.98 -3.84
CA THR A 182 -19.87 11.21 -4.61
C THR A 182 -19.38 11.92 -5.88
N PHE A 183 -20.18 12.82 -6.47
CA PHE A 183 -19.72 13.63 -7.60
C PHE A 183 -18.69 14.68 -7.15
N PHE A 184 -18.94 15.36 -6.03
CA PHE A 184 -17.95 16.27 -5.45
C PHE A 184 -16.68 15.54 -5.02
N GLN A 185 -16.80 14.30 -4.53
CA GLN A 185 -15.66 13.44 -4.22
C GLN A 185 -14.85 13.09 -5.48
N ARG A 186 -15.51 12.79 -6.60
CA ARG A 186 -14.85 12.56 -7.90
C ARG A 186 -14.14 13.82 -8.39
N ASP A 187 -14.78 14.97 -8.30
CA ASP A 187 -14.20 16.23 -8.75
C ASP A 187 -12.98 16.60 -7.88
N SER A 188 -13.06 16.38 -6.57
CA SER A 188 -11.91 16.49 -5.66
C SER A 188 -10.76 15.57 -6.07
N ALA A 189 -11.03 14.28 -6.36
CA ALA A 189 -10.01 13.34 -6.83
C ALA A 189 -9.38 13.77 -8.16
N TYR A 190 -10.16 14.40 -9.05
CA TYR A 190 -9.66 14.93 -10.32
C TYR A 190 -8.72 16.13 -10.12
N PHE A 191 -9.06 17.07 -9.24
CA PHE A 191 -8.17 18.17 -8.89
C PHE A 191 -6.92 17.70 -8.14
N ALA A 192 -7.05 16.68 -7.29
CA ALA A 192 -5.91 16.03 -6.63
C ALA A 192 -4.95 15.41 -7.66
N PHE A 193 -5.47 14.73 -8.69
CA PHE A 193 -4.65 14.21 -9.79
C PHE A 193 -3.91 15.32 -10.54
N ARG A 194 -4.59 16.44 -10.86
CA ARG A 194 -3.93 17.59 -11.49
C ARG A 194 -2.81 18.16 -10.63
N ASN A 195 -3.04 18.29 -9.32
CA ASN A 195 -2.01 18.74 -8.39
C ASN A 195 -0.79 17.80 -8.39
N VAL A 196 -1.00 16.47 -8.39
CA VAL A 196 0.09 15.49 -8.51
C VAL A 196 0.86 15.66 -9.82
N LEU A 197 0.17 15.91 -10.93
CA LEU A 197 0.78 16.17 -12.23
C LEU A 197 1.64 17.44 -12.21
N ASP A 198 1.09 18.55 -11.71
CA ASP A 198 1.79 19.83 -11.62
C ASP A 198 3.01 19.75 -10.70
N GLN A 199 2.85 19.06 -9.55
CA GLN A 199 3.94 18.79 -8.61
C GLN A 199 5.03 17.91 -9.23
N LEU A 200 4.66 16.90 -10.02
CA LEU A 200 5.61 16.06 -10.74
C LEU A 200 6.42 16.87 -11.74
N ILE A 201 5.77 17.70 -12.57
CA ILE A 201 6.45 18.56 -13.55
C ILE A 201 7.41 19.53 -12.84
N ALA A 202 6.96 20.19 -11.77
CA ALA A 202 7.79 21.12 -11.00
C ALA A 202 8.99 20.40 -10.36
N THR A 203 8.78 19.19 -9.85
CA THR A 203 9.83 18.36 -9.24
C THR A 203 10.88 17.96 -10.28
N VAL A 204 10.46 17.49 -11.47
CA VAL A 204 11.36 17.12 -12.57
C VAL A 204 12.17 18.32 -13.04
N LYS A 205 11.53 19.49 -13.22
CA LYS A 205 12.23 20.74 -13.57
C LYS A 205 13.29 21.12 -12.54
N THR A 206 12.94 21.06 -11.26
CA THR A 206 13.85 21.41 -10.16
C THR A 206 15.05 20.45 -10.12
N GLN A 207 14.81 19.15 -10.19
CA GLN A 207 15.86 18.12 -10.19
C GLN A 207 16.78 18.23 -11.42
N PHE A 208 16.21 18.54 -12.58
CA PHE A 208 16.96 18.77 -13.81
C PHE A 208 17.94 19.93 -13.65
N TYR A 209 17.47 21.09 -13.17
CA TYR A 209 18.34 22.25 -12.97
C TYR A 209 19.36 22.03 -11.84
N GLN A 210 19.03 21.26 -10.80
CA GLN A 210 19.99 20.85 -9.78
C GLN A 210 21.18 20.08 -10.38
N ILE A 211 20.96 19.19 -11.35
CA ILE A 211 22.04 18.48 -12.04
C ILE A 211 22.93 19.45 -12.82
N VAL A 212 22.33 20.41 -13.53
CA VAL A 212 23.09 21.44 -14.28
C VAL A 212 23.97 22.25 -13.33
N VAL A 213 23.42 22.72 -12.21
CA VAL A 213 24.17 23.47 -11.19
C VAL A 213 25.28 22.62 -10.58
N ASN A 214 24.99 21.39 -10.17
CA ASN A 214 25.99 20.50 -9.56
C ASN A 214 27.14 20.18 -10.53
N ARG A 215 26.85 20.07 -11.84
CA ARG A 215 27.87 19.89 -12.87
C ARG A 215 28.82 21.08 -12.95
N GLU A 216 28.30 22.30 -12.95
CA GLU A 216 29.16 23.49 -12.97
C GLU A 216 29.92 23.64 -11.64
N LEU A 217 29.33 23.26 -10.51
CA LEU A 217 30.01 23.26 -9.21
C LEU A 217 31.17 22.26 -9.15
N VAL A 218 31.03 21.07 -9.75
CA VAL A 218 32.13 20.12 -9.91
C VAL A 218 33.26 20.76 -10.73
N LYS A 219 32.97 21.38 -11.87
CA LYS A 219 33.98 22.07 -12.70
C LYS A 219 34.71 23.17 -11.92
N VAL A 220 33.99 23.99 -11.14
CA VAL A 220 34.60 25.05 -10.32
C VAL A 220 35.52 24.46 -9.26
N ASN A 221 35.12 23.37 -8.60
CA ASN A 221 35.96 22.70 -7.61
C ASN A 221 37.20 22.05 -8.24
N GLU A 222 37.06 21.45 -9.43
CA GLU A 222 38.19 20.92 -10.20
C GLU A 222 39.19 22.02 -10.55
N GLN A 223 38.71 23.17 -11.02
CA GLN A 223 39.55 24.34 -11.29
C GLN A 223 40.26 24.87 -10.03
N SER A 224 39.57 24.89 -8.88
CA SER A 224 40.17 25.27 -7.59
C SER A 224 41.31 24.31 -7.17
N VAL A 225 41.09 22.99 -7.32
CA VAL A 225 42.12 21.98 -7.06
C VAL A 225 43.31 22.15 -8.01
N GLN A 226 43.07 22.40 -9.30
CA GLN A 226 44.12 22.64 -10.29
C GLN A 226 44.95 23.89 -9.97
N LEU A 227 44.29 24.98 -9.56
CA LEU A 227 44.93 26.22 -9.15
C LEU A 227 45.83 26.00 -7.91
N LEU A 228 45.30 25.34 -6.87
CA LEU A 228 46.06 25.05 -5.65
C LEU A 228 47.24 24.11 -5.89
N ASN A 229 47.09 23.14 -6.80
CA ASN A 229 48.19 22.28 -7.23
C ASN A 229 49.28 23.08 -7.96
N ALA A 230 48.90 23.95 -8.89
CA ALA A 230 49.84 24.83 -9.58
C ALA A 230 50.58 25.76 -8.60
N GLN A 231 49.88 26.30 -7.60
CA GLN A 231 50.48 27.12 -6.55
C GLN A 231 51.46 26.31 -5.69
N LEU A 232 51.08 25.10 -5.26
CA LEU A 232 51.96 24.19 -4.53
C LEU A 232 53.22 23.89 -5.34
N LYS A 233 53.09 23.64 -6.64
CA LYS A 233 54.23 23.38 -7.53
C LYS A 233 55.15 24.59 -7.65
N ASP A 234 54.61 25.80 -7.79
CA ASP A 234 55.41 27.04 -7.80
C ASP A 234 56.16 27.25 -6.47
N GLN A 235 55.48 27.05 -5.33
CA GLN A 235 56.12 27.18 -4.01
C GLN A 235 57.21 26.13 -3.78
N GLN A 236 57.02 24.89 -4.25
CA GLN A 236 58.06 23.86 -4.22
C GLN A 236 59.28 24.27 -5.03
N ASN A 237 59.09 24.73 -6.27
CA ASN A 237 60.20 25.19 -7.11
C ASN A 237 60.96 26.36 -6.48
N ARG A 238 60.24 27.31 -5.84
CA ARG A 238 60.84 28.45 -5.13
C ARG A 238 61.58 28.05 -3.86
N PHE A 239 61.09 27.05 -3.14
CA PHE A 239 61.77 26.47 -1.97
C PHE A 239 63.05 25.73 -2.36
N GLU A 240 63.02 24.95 -3.45
CA GLU A 240 64.20 24.30 -4.03
C GLU A 240 65.25 25.32 -4.49
N ALA A 241 64.81 26.48 -4.99
CA ALA A 241 65.67 27.61 -5.31
C ALA A 241 66.14 28.42 -4.08
N GLY A 242 65.71 28.07 -2.86
CA GLY A 242 66.07 28.76 -1.61
C GLY A 242 65.42 30.13 -1.41
N THR A 243 64.43 30.50 -2.22
CA THR A 243 63.81 31.84 -2.22
C THR A 243 62.62 31.97 -1.26
N VAL A 244 62.04 30.85 -0.82
CA VAL A 244 60.84 30.80 0.04
C VAL A 244 61.03 29.78 1.16
N PRO A 245 60.56 30.01 2.41
CA PRO A 245 60.67 29.03 3.50
C PRO A 245 59.78 27.78 3.30
N ARG A 246 60.18 26.65 3.91
CA ARG A 246 59.40 25.39 3.88
C ARG A 246 57.98 25.52 4.45
N PHE A 247 57.78 26.47 5.36
CA PHE A 247 56.46 26.77 5.92
C PHE A 247 55.41 27.14 4.86
N ASN A 248 55.79 27.93 3.85
CA ASN A 248 54.88 28.33 2.79
C ASN A 248 54.46 27.15 1.91
N VAL A 249 55.37 26.19 1.69
CA VAL A 249 55.07 24.94 0.97
C VAL A 249 54.06 24.11 1.75
N LEU A 250 54.25 23.94 3.06
CA LEU A 250 53.32 23.22 3.93
C LEU A 250 51.93 23.89 3.95
N GLN A 251 51.88 25.23 3.96
CA GLN A 251 50.62 25.95 3.91
C GLN A 251 49.86 25.70 2.59
N ALA A 252 50.56 25.72 1.46
CA ALA A 252 49.97 25.40 0.15
C ALA A 252 49.52 23.93 0.07
N GLU A 253 50.30 23.01 0.66
CA GLU A 253 49.98 21.59 0.76
C GLU A 253 48.70 21.32 1.56
N VAL A 254 48.57 21.93 2.74
CA VAL A 254 47.34 21.81 3.54
C VAL A 254 46.15 22.40 2.79
N ALA A 255 46.31 23.55 2.11
CA ALA A 255 45.23 24.14 1.32
C ALA A 255 44.76 23.21 0.19
N TYR A 256 45.70 22.57 -0.54
CA TYR A 256 45.38 21.58 -1.57
C TYR A 256 44.63 20.35 -1.01
N TYR A 257 45.14 19.75 0.08
CA TYR A 257 44.50 18.58 0.69
C TYR A 257 43.15 18.89 1.33
N ASN A 258 42.92 20.12 1.80
CA ASN A 258 41.61 20.55 2.29
C ASN A 258 40.58 20.72 1.17
N GLN A 259 41.03 20.95 -0.08
CA GLN A 259 40.15 21.12 -1.23
C GLN A 259 39.74 19.78 -1.86
N LEU A 260 40.54 18.72 -1.74
CA LEU A 260 40.21 17.39 -2.31
C LEU A 260 38.88 16.80 -1.77
N PRO A 261 38.57 16.83 -0.46
CA PRO A 261 37.28 16.40 0.05
C PRO A 261 36.11 17.18 -0.55
N GLN A 262 36.28 18.50 -0.79
CA GLN A 262 35.24 19.35 -1.37
C GLN A 262 34.92 18.95 -2.82
N LEU A 263 35.92 18.49 -3.58
CA LEU A 263 35.70 17.94 -4.91
C LEU A 263 34.94 16.61 -4.85
N ILE A 264 35.33 15.71 -3.95
CA ILE A 264 34.68 14.40 -3.80
C ILE A 264 33.20 14.57 -3.39
N THR A 265 32.91 15.48 -2.45
CA THR A 265 31.52 15.76 -2.05
C THR A 265 30.72 16.36 -3.20
N ALA A 266 31.30 17.28 -3.99
CA ALA A 266 30.67 17.83 -5.19
C ALA A 266 30.33 16.74 -6.23
N GLN A 267 31.26 15.81 -6.49
CA GLN A 267 31.05 14.68 -7.41
C GLN A 267 29.97 13.73 -6.90
N ASN A 268 29.96 13.43 -5.60
CA ASN A 268 28.90 12.62 -4.98
C ASN A 268 27.53 13.30 -5.08
N ASN A 269 27.45 14.61 -4.85
CA ASN A 269 26.21 15.38 -4.99
C ASN A 269 25.69 15.34 -6.44
N LEU A 270 26.57 15.47 -7.43
CA LEU A 270 26.21 15.28 -8.84
C LEU A 270 25.64 13.88 -9.08
N ARG A 271 26.32 12.83 -8.60
CA ARG A 271 25.85 11.44 -8.73
C ARG A 271 24.48 11.22 -8.09
N ILE A 272 24.28 11.74 -6.88
CA ILE A 272 22.99 11.67 -6.16
C ILE A 272 21.90 12.39 -6.93
N SER A 273 22.17 13.59 -7.47
CA SER A 273 21.18 14.34 -8.25
C SER A 273 20.76 13.61 -9.52
N LYS A 274 21.71 12.97 -10.24
CA LYS A 274 21.42 12.11 -11.40
C LYS A 274 20.52 10.91 -11.01
N LEU A 275 20.84 10.22 -9.91
CA LEU A 275 20.04 9.09 -9.42
C LEU A 275 18.64 9.50 -8.98
N THR A 276 18.52 10.67 -8.35
CA THR A 276 17.25 11.22 -7.88
C THR A 276 16.32 11.52 -9.07
N LEU A 277 16.84 12.14 -10.14
CA LEU A 277 16.09 12.36 -11.36
C LEU A 277 15.67 11.03 -12.01
N ALA A 278 16.59 10.07 -12.13
CA ALA A 278 16.30 8.75 -12.70
C ALA A 278 15.13 8.06 -11.99
N LYS A 279 15.13 8.09 -10.65
CA LYS A 279 14.05 7.55 -9.82
C LYS A 279 12.72 8.26 -10.08
N THR A 280 12.70 9.58 -10.16
CA THR A 280 11.47 10.36 -10.40
C THR A 280 10.90 10.13 -11.80
N VAL A 281 11.75 9.97 -12.81
CA VAL A 281 11.32 9.70 -14.19
C VAL A 281 10.80 8.27 -14.36
N GLY A 282 11.02 7.38 -13.39
CA GLY A 282 10.59 5.99 -13.46
C GLY A 282 11.53 5.10 -14.25
N LEU A 283 12.73 5.61 -14.59
CA LEU A 283 13.80 4.78 -15.15
C LEU A 283 14.32 3.91 -14.01
N TYR A 284 13.88 2.65 -13.96
CA TYR A 284 14.31 1.67 -12.97
C TYR A 284 15.82 1.39 -13.12
N PHE A 285 16.62 2.21 -12.46
CA PHE A 285 18.04 1.97 -12.28
C PHE A 285 18.24 1.20 -10.97
N GLN A 286 18.75 -0.02 -11.06
CA GLN A 286 19.14 -0.79 -9.89
C GLN A 286 20.57 -0.37 -9.50
N PRO A 287 20.78 0.32 -8.36
CA PRO A 287 22.10 0.80 -7.95
C PRO A 287 23.11 -0.33 -7.69
N MET A 288 22.65 -1.58 -7.56
CA MET A 288 23.49 -2.76 -7.34
C MET A 288 24.28 -3.21 -8.58
N ARG A 289 23.96 -2.71 -9.78
CA ARG A 289 24.66 -3.11 -11.02
C ARG A 289 26.01 -2.40 -11.22
N GLY A 290 26.36 -1.45 -10.37
CA GLY A 290 27.67 -0.77 -10.42
C GLY A 290 27.85 0.18 -11.62
N GLU A 291 26.88 0.27 -12.53
CA GLU A 291 26.89 1.25 -13.62
C GLU A 291 26.83 2.68 -13.06
N GLU A 292 27.63 3.59 -13.60
CA GLU A 292 27.39 5.02 -13.40
C GLU A 292 25.98 5.34 -13.92
N PRO A 293 25.20 6.21 -13.26
CA PRO A 293 23.86 6.53 -13.72
C PRO A 293 23.92 7.00 -15.19
N PRO A 294 23.29 6.29 -16.14
CA PRO A 294 23.39 6.57 -17.55
C PRO A 294 22.43 7.71 -17.93
N LEU A 295 22.58 8.85 -17.28
CA LEU A 295 21.94 10.08 -17.67
C LEU A 295 22.98 11.19 -17.74
N ASP A 296 23.23 11.63 -18.97
CA ASP A 296 23.80 12.93 -19.21
C ASP A 296 22.68 13.87 -19.58
N VAL A 297 22.53 14.90 -18.76
CA VAL A 297 21.53 15.92 -18.97
C VAL A 297 22.13 16.98 -19.87
N VAL A 298 21.51 17.18 -21.04
CA VAL A 298 21.86 18.26 -21.97
C VAL A 298 20.80 19.34 -21.81
N GLY A 299 21.17 20.38 -21.06
CA GLY A 299 20.36 21.56 -20.86
C GLY A 299 21.23 22.74 -20.44
N GLU A 300 21.02 23.87 -21.10
CA GLU A 300 21.55 25.16 -20.68
C GLU A 300 20.50 25.84 -19.79
N MET A 301 20.94 26.61 -18.79
CA MET A 301 20.02 27.48 -18.07
C MET A 301 19.70 28.69 -18.94
N PRO A 302 18.44 28.92 -19.36
CA PRO A 302 18.07 30.21 -19.93
C PRO A 302 18.20 31.27 -18.84
N TYR A 303 19.25 32.09 -18.93
CA TYR A 303 19.40 33.26 -18.07
C TYR A 303 18.38 34.30 -18.49
N ILE A 304 17.29 34.42 -17.73
CA ILE A 304 16.33 35.52 -17.86
C ILE A 304 16.66 36.51 -16.74
N PRO A 305 17.37 37.62 -17.03
CA PRO A 305 17.61 38.64 -16.00
C PRO A 305 16.26 39.16 -15.51
N ARG A 306 16.14 39.32 -14.19
CA ARG A 306 15.03 40.06 -13.60
C ARG A 306 15.27 41.54 -13.90
N THR A 307 14.55 42.10 -14.88
CA THR A 307 14.37 43.55 -15.05
C THR A 307 13.22 44.05 -14.20
#